data_AF-A0A8H4LKM2-F1
#
_entry.id   AF-A0A8H4LKM2-F1
#
_cell.length_a   1.000
_cell.length_b   1.000
_cell.length_c   1.000
_cell.angle_alpha   90.00
_cell.angle_beta   90.00
_cell.angle_gamma   90.00
#
_symmetry.space_group_name_H-M   'P 1'
#
loop_
_entity.id
_entity.type
_entity.pdbx_description
1 polymer ?
#
loop_
_entity_poly.entity_id
_entity_poly.type
_entity_poly.pdbx_seq_one_letter_code
_entity_poly.pdbx_strand_id
1 'polypeptide(L)'
;MKTANRPLDARRSEEIRKRKRLAIRKTPFARLVREIVHDIKGEHFAMEHMALLALQEAAENFIVYLFQASQVLFLRGKRATLHHTDIQLIRHILTIFPPEYHRALMYGNGEEGVKEGAEKAPESSHAAEDSEIKSDGHD
;
A
#
# COMPACT_ATOMS: atom_id res chain seq x y z
N MET A 1 18.66 -9.60 -36.68
CA MET A 1 19.40 -10.40 -35.67
C MET A 1 18.57 -10.49 -34.40
N LYS A 2 17.97 -11.65 -34.14
CA LYS A 2 17.18 -11.92 -32.92
C LYS A 2 18.16 -12.19 -31.78
N THR A 3 18.30 -11.27 -30.83
CA THR A 3 19.09 -11.51 -29.61
C THR A 3 18.35 -12.53 -28.74
N ALA A 4 18.77 -13.79 -28.87
CA ALA A 4 18.30 -14.94 -28.11
C ALA A 4 18.90 -14.95 -26.69
N ASN A 5 18.52 -13.97 -25.86
CA ASN A 5 19.01 -13.89 -24.47
C ASN A 5 17.96 -13.38 -23.46
N ARG A 6 16.69 -13.78 -23.60
CA ARG A 6 15.65 -13.56 -22.58
C ARG A 6 15.14 -14.83 -21.86
N PRO A 7 15.98 -15.67 -21.20
CA PRO A 7 15.44 -16.72 -20.34
C PRO A 7 15.71 -16.54 -18.83
N LEU A 8 16.74 -15.82 -18.38
CA LEU A 8 17.07 -15.75 -16.94
C LEU A 8 16.26 -14.71 -16.17
N ASP A 9 16.15 -13.49 -16.70
CA ASP A 9 15.49 -12.39 -15.99
C ASP A 9 13.99 -12.65 -15.81
N ALA A 10 13.30 -13.13 -16.85
CA ALA A 10 11.88 -13.46 -16.80
C ALA A 10 11.58 -14.63 -15.84
N ARG A 11 12.43 -15.67 -15.83
CA ARG A 11 12.28 -16.80 -14.90
C ARG A 11 12.44 -16.35 -13.44
N ARG A 12 13.41 -15.47 -13.17
CA ARG A 12 13.66 -14.94 -11.84
C ARG A 12 12.52 -14.03 -11.36
N SER A 13 11.99 -13.18 -12.24
CA SER A 13 10.82 -12.35 -11.94
C SER A 13 9.58 -13.21 -11.64
N GLU A 14 9.37 -14.28 -12.40
CA GLU A 14 8.25 -15.21 -12.17
C GLU A 14 8.42 -16.01 -10.88
N GLU A 15 9.65 -16.42 -10.55
CA GLU A 15 9.97 -17.09 -9.28
C GLU A 15 9.75 -16.18 -8.07
N ILE A 16 10.10 -14.90 -8.19
CA ILE A 16 9.84 -13.88 -7.15
C ILE A 16 8.34 -13.63 -7.01
N ARG A 17 7.60 -13.52 -8.13
CA ARG A 17 6.14 -13.33 -8.13
C ARG A 17 5.40 -14.52 -7.50
N LYS A 18 5.85 -15.75 -7.79
CA LYS A 18 5.25 -16.98 -7.26
C LYS A 18 5.53 -17.17 -5.77
N ARG A 19 6.68 -16.67 -5.29
CA ARG A 19 7.04 -16.75 -3.87
C ARG A 19 6.48 -15.55 -3.12
N LYS A 20 5.37 -15.74 -2.41
CA LYS A 20 4.81 -14.77 -1.44
C LYS A 20 5.64 -14.62 -0.16
N ARG A 21 6.98 -14.69 -0.26
CA ARG A 21 7.88 -14.51 0.88
C ARG A 21 8.38 -13.08 0.90
N LEU A 22 8.53 -12.51 2.08
CA LEU A 22 9.17 -11.21 2.27
C LEU A 22 10.57 -11.26 1.62
N ALA A 23 10.83 -10.30 0.75
CA ALA A 23 12.08 -10.18 0.01
C ALA A 23 13.21 -9.67 0.90
N ILE A 24 12.87 -8.81 1.87
CA ILE A 24 13.81 -8.25 2.84
C ILE A 24 13.88 -9.19 4.05
N ARG A 25 15.10 -9.40 4.57
CA ARG A 25 15.26 -10.19 5.80
C ARG A 25 14.65 -9.42 6.98
N LYS A 26 13.90 -10.13 7.84
CA LYS A 26 13.19 -9.54 8.99
C LYS A 26 14.12 -8.85 9.99
N THR A 27 15.26 -9.47 10.33
CA THR A 27 16.19 -8.95 11.33
C THR A 27 16.79 -7.59 10.99
N PRO A 28 17.38 -7.37 9.79
CA PRO A 28 17.89 -6.05 9.43
C PRO A 28 16.78 -5.00 9.28
N PHE A 29 15.59 -5.38 8.78
CA PHE A 29 14.45 -4.46 8.72
C PHE A 29 14.03 -3.99 10.11
N ALA A 30 13.89 -4.92 11.07
CA ALA A 30 13.54 -4.59 12.44
C ALA A 30 14.58 -3.69 13.14
N ARG A 31 15.88 -3.86 12.83
CA ARG A 31 16.94 -2.98 13.34
C ARG A 31 16.80 -1.57 12.79
N LEU A 32 16.59 -1.43 11.48
CA LEU A 32 16.39 -0.14 10.82
C LEU A 32 15.17 0.61 11.39
N VAL A 33 14.05 -0.08 11.58
CA VAL A 33 12.84 0.56 12.13
C VAL A 33 13.11 1.03 13.56
N ARG A 34 13.82 0.26 14.38
CA ARG A 34 14.18 0.68 15.76
C ARG A 34 15.11 1.90 15.77
N GLU A 35 16.07 1.98 14.85
CA GLU A 35 16.95 3.13 14.69
C GLU A 35 16.16 4.39 14.35
N ILE A 36 15.26 4.32 13.36
CA ILE A 36 14.40 5.44 12.97
C ILE A 36 13.49 5.88 14.13
N VAL A 37 12.88 4.93 14.84
CA VAL A 37 12.00 5.25 15.97
C VAL A 37 12.78 5.91 17.11
N HIS A 38 14.00 5.46 17.37
CA HIS A 38 14.89 6.07 18.34
C HIS A 38 15.26 7.51 17.94
N ASP A 39 15.56 7.76 16.67
CA ASP A 39 15.88 9.11 16.19
C ASP A 39 14.69 10.08 16.32
N ILE A 40 13.46 9.58 16.21
CA ILE A 40 12.23 10.39 16.32
C ILE A 40 11.83 10.64 17.78
N LYS A 41 11.89 9.61 18.63
CA LYS A 41 11.33 9.66 19.99
C LYS A 41 12.37 9.78 21.10
N GLY A 42 13.65 9.53 20.82
CA GLY A 42 14.75 9.59 21.81
C GLY A 42 14.72 8.49 22.87
N GLU A 43 13.73 7.60 22.85
CA GLU A 43 13.52 6.55 23.86
C GLU A 43 13.44 5.17 23.21
N HIS A 44 13.78 4.14 23.99
CA HIS A 44 13.66 2.75 23.56
C HIS A 44 12.18 2.33 23.48
N PHE A 45 11.62 2.36 22.26
CA PHE A 45 10.26 1.93 21.99
C PHE A 45 10.19 0.42 21.68
N ALA A 46 9.38 -0.31 22.45
CA ALA A 46 9.07 -1.71 22.16
C ALA A 46 7.96 -1.81 21.10
N MET A 47 8.22 -2.55 20.02
CA MET A 47 7.24 -2.80 18.96
C MET A 47 6.71 -4.22 19.02
N GLU A 48 5.41 -4.37 18.79
CA GLU A 48 4.77 -5.66 18.61
C GLU A 48 5.32 -6.37 17.36
N HIS A 49 5.40 -7.71 17.41
CA HIS A 49 5.85 -8.52 16.27
C HIS A 49 4.94 -8.34 15.04
N MET A 50 3.61 -8.29 15.25
CA MET A 50 2.65 -8.13 14.14
C MET A 50 2.72 -6.74 13.52
N ALA A 51 2.92 -5.69 14.32
CA ALA A 51 3.13 -4.33 13.82
C ALA A 51 4.39 -4.24 12.93
N LEU A 52 5.49 -4.87 13.33
CA LEU A 52 6.72 -4.94 12.53
C LEU A 52 6.51 -5.70 11.22
N LEU A 53 5.75 -6.79 11.25
CA LEU A 53 5.44 -7.57 10.05
C LEU A 53 4.58 -6.76 9.07
N ALA A 54 3.50 -6.15 9.56
CA ALA A 54 2.61 -5.33 8.74
C ALA A 54 3.35 -4.14 8.11
N LEU A 55 4.25 -3.50 8.86
CA LEU A 55 5.09 -2.42 8.34
C LEU A 55 6.03 -2.92 7.23
N GLN A 56 6.61 -4.11 7.41
CA GLN A 56 7.47 -4.70 6.39
C GLN A 56 6.69 -5.04 5.11
N GLU A 57 5.50 -5.63 5.25
CA GLU A 57 4.62 -5.93 4.11
C GLU A 57 4.22 -4.66 3.35
N ALA A 58 3.83 -3.61 4.07
CA ALA A 58 3.50 -2.32 3.47
C ALA A 58 4.70 -1.70 2.74
N ALA A 59 5.89 -1.72 3.36
CA ALA A 59 7.10 -1.16 2.78
C ALA A 59 7.55 -1.92 1.52
N GLU A 60 7.54 -3.25 1.54
CA GLU A 60 7.90 -4.07 0.38
C GLU A 60 6.89 -3.89 -0.76
N ASN A 61 5.59 -3.87 -0.45
CA ASN A 61 4.55 -3.63 -1.44
C ASN A 61 4.72 -2.27 -2.11
N PHE A 62 5.02 -1.23 -1.32
CA PHE A 62 5.29 0.11 -1.85
C PHE A 62 6.51 0.14 -2.79
N ILE A 63 7.60 -0.53 -2.43
CA ILE A 63 8.81 -0.58 -3.27
C ILE A 63 8.55 -1.33 -4.57
N VAL A 64 7.84 -2.47 -4.52
CA VAL A 64 7.45 -3.23 -5.72
C VAL A 64 6.58 -2.38 -6.64
N TYR A 65 5.60 -1.68 -6.07
CA TYR A 65 4.73 -0.76 -6.80
C TYR A 65 5.53 0.38 -7.47
N LEU A 66 6.43 1.03 -6.73
CA LEU A 66 7.27 2.11 -7.24
C LEU A 66 8.16 1.64 -8.41
N PHE A 67 8.72 0.43 -8.31
CA PHE A 67 9.49 -0.14 -9.41
C PHE A 67 8.61 -0.45 -10.60
N GLN A 68 7.46 -1.11 -10.45
CA GLN A 68 6.54 -1.40 -11.56
C GLN A 68 6.13 -0.12 -12.32
N ALA A 69 5.77 0.93 -11.58
CA ALA A 69 5.48 2.25 -12.12
C ALA A 69 6.64 2.83 -12.95
N SER A 70 7.85 2.77 -12.38
CA SER A 70 9.06 3.26 -13.03
C SER A 70 9.44 2.41 -14.25
N GLN A 71 9.09 1.12 -14.26
CA GLN A 71 9.31 0.24 -15.42
C GLN A 71 8.51 0.70 -16.65
N VAL A 72 7.26 1.11 -16.46
CA VAL A 72 6.41 1.63 -17.53
C VAL A 72 7.04 2.88 -18.17
N LEU A 73 7.59 3.78 -17.36
CA LEU A 73 8.22 5.01 -17.85
C LEU A 73 9.47 4.74 -18.69
N PHE A 74 10.42 3.93 -18.21
CA PHE A 74 11.65 3.71 -18.97
C PHE A 74 11.37 2.92 -20.26
N LEU A 75 10.42 1.97 -20.24
CA LEU A 75 9.98 1.25 -21.44
C LEU A 75 9.33 2.19 -22.46
N ARG A 76 8.52 3.16 -22.00
CA ARG A 76 7.96 4.21 -22.85
C ARG A 76 9.06 5.13 -23.43
N GLY A 77 10.14 5.32 -22.69
CA GLY A 77 11.39 5.93 -23.16
C GLY A 77 12.26 5.05 -24.05
N LYS A 78 11.79 3.86 -24.47
CA LYS A 78 12.51 2.88 -25.31
C LYS A 78 13.85 2.42 -24.73
N ARG A 79 14.04 2.52 -23.42
CA ARG A 79 15.24 2.02 -22.71
C ARG A 79 14.99 0.59 -22.22
N ALA A 80 16.07 -0.14 -21.95
CA ALA A 80 16.03 -1.45 -21.29
C ALA A 80 16.50 -1.40 -19.82
N THR A 81 17.04 -0.26 -19.40
CA THR A 81 17.63 -0.04 -18.07
C THR A 81 16.86 1.05 -17.34
N LEU A 82 16.50 0.76 -16.08
CA LEU A 82 15.81 1.69 -15.19
C LEU A 82 16.81 2.67 -14.58
N HIS A 83 16.53 3.97 -14.64
CA HIS A 83 17.39 5.02 -14.10
C HIS A 83 16.76 5.67 -12.86
N HIS A 84 17.59 6.31 -12.03
CA HIS A 84 17.11 7.05 -10.86
C HIS A 84 16.12 8.16 -11.23
N THR A 85 16.27 8.76 -12.41
CA THR A 85 15.37 9.80 -12.95
C THR A 85 13.94 9.29 -13.14
N ASP A 86 13.76 8.01 -13.49
CA ASP A 86 12.43 7.40 -13.66
C ASP A 86 11.71 7.30 -12.31
N ILE A 87 12.45 6.88 -11.27
CA ILE A 87 11.94 6.78 -9.90
C ILE A 87 11.62 8.17 -9.35
N GLN A 88 12.48 9.17 -9.60
CA GLN A 88 12.25 10.55 -9.17
C GLN A 88 10.98 11.12 -9.81
N LEU A 89 10.77 10.87 -11.10
CA LEU A 89 9.58 11.30 -11.81
C LEU A 89 8.32 10.65 -11.24
N ILE A 90 8.32 9.33 -11.00
CA ILE A 90 7.19 8.66 -10.34
C ILE A 90 6.96 9.23 -8.95
N ARG A 91 8.00 9.39 -8.13
CA ARG A 91 7.86 9.94 -6.79
C ARG A 91 7.26 11.35 -6.82
N HIS A 92 7.67 12.17 -7.77
CA HIS A 92 7.10 13.51 -7.98
C HIS A 92 5.62 13.44 -8.33
N ILE A 93 5.23 12.58 -9.27
CA ILE A 93 3.83 12.32 -9.63
C ILE A 93 3.02 11.87 -8.40
N LEU A 94 3.52 10.89 -7.64
CA LEU A 94 2.86 10.39 -6.43
C LEU A 94 2.74 11.44 -5.32
N THR A 95 3.57 12.48 -5.32
CA THR A 95 3.47 13.60 -4.36
C THR A 95 2.35 14.57 -4.75
N ILE A 96 2.06 14.70 -6.05
CA ILE A 96 1.00 15.57 -6.57
C ILE A 96 -0.38 14.92 -6.41
N PHE A 97 -0.46 13.60 -6.58
CA PHE A 97 -1.71 12.85 -6.49
C PHE A 97 -1.92 12.29 -5.08
N PRO A 98 -3.12 12.44 -4.47
CA PRO A 98 -3.43 11.83 -3.19
C PRO A 98 -3.23 10.30 -3.22
N PRO A 99 -2.87 9.67 -2.08
CA PRO A 99 -2.60 8.22 -2.00
C PRO A 99 -3.73 7.34 -2.54
N GLU A 100 -4.97 7.81 -2.40
CA GLU A 100 -6.20 7.19 -2.89
C GLU A 100 -6.14 6.90 -4.40
N TYR A 101 -5.48 7.75 -5.18
CA TYR A 101 -5.41 7.65 -6.63
C TYR A 101 -4.23 6.83 -7.14
N HIS A 102 -3.25 6.50 -6.29
CA HIS A 102 -2.04 5.79 -6.71
C HIS A 102 -2.39 4.43 -7.34
N ARG A 103 -3.37 3.72 -6.77
CA ARG A 103 -3.85 2.43 -7.29
C ARG A 103 -4.60 2.60 -8.62
N ALA A 104 -5.52 3.56 -8.69
CA ALA A 104 -6.34 3.80 -9.87
C ALA A 104 -5.53 4.31 -11.08
N LEU A 105 -4.59 5.23 -10.84
CA LEU A 105 -3.76 5.85 -11.90
C LEU A 105 -2.82 4.85 -12.60
N MET A 106 -2.43 3.77 -11.92
CA MET A 106 -1.35 2.90 -12.39
C MET A 106 -1.81 1.51 -12.79
N TYR A 107 -2.85 0.95 -12.16
CA TYR A 107 -3.39 -0.36 -12.56
C TYR A 107 -4.43 -0.26 -13.67
N GLY A 108 -4.95 0.94 -13.96
CA GLY A 108 -6.07 1.11 -14.87
C GLY A 108 -7.33 0.45 -14.33
N ASN A 109 -8.51 0.91 -14.76
CA ASN A 109 -9.78 0.29 -14.40
C ASN A 109 -9.82 -1.14 -14.96
N GLY A 110 -9.44 -2.10 -14.14
CA GLY A 110 -9.36 -3.52 -14.46
C GLY A 110 -9.54 -4.33 -13.19
N GLU A 111 -10.65 -4.10 -12.49
CA GLU A 111 -11.44 -5.07 -11.71
C GLU A 111 -12.55 -4.31 -10.97
N GLU A 112 -13.77 -4.37 -11.51
CA GLU A 112 -14.97 -4.31 -10.67
C GLU A 112 -14.92 -5.51 -9.71
N GLY A 113 -15.08 -5.27 -8.41
CA GLY A 113 -15.38 -6.35 -7.46
C GLY A 113 -14.49 -6.41 -6.22
N VAL A 114 -14.57 -5.39 -5.36
CA VAL A 114 -14.78 -5.65 -3.93
C VAL A 114 -15.96 -4.79 -3.51
N LYS A 115 -17.15 -5.37 -3.60
CA LYS A 115 -18.27 -4.94 -2.75
C LYS A 115 -17.92 -5.41 -1.35
N GLU A 116 -17.42 -4.53 -0.50
CA GLU A 116 -17.46 -4.78 0.94
C GLU A 116 -17.42 -3.46 1.72
N GLY A 117 -18.55 -3.22 2.41
CA GLY A 117 -18.64 -2.52 3.68
C GLY A 117 -17.77 -1.29 3.90
N ALA A 118 -18.22 -0.14 3.41
CA ALA A 118 -18.10 1.06 4.22
C ALA A 118 -19.13 0.93 5.35
N GLU A 119 -18.75 0.21 6.40
CA GLU A 119 -19.36 0.29 7.73
C GLU A 119 -19.33 1.78 8.12
N LYS A 120 -20.52 2.39 8.05
CA LYS A 120 -20.75 3.78 8.44
C LYS A 120 -20.49 3.83 9.95
N ALA A 121 -19.46 4.57 10.36
CA ALA A 121 -19.18 4.86 11.76
C ALA A 121 -20.44 5.40 12.46
N PRO A 122 -20.65 5.08 13.76
CA PRO A 122 -21.89 5.41 14.45
C PRO A 122 -22.00 6.93 14.64
N GLU A 123 -22.95 7.54 13.93
CA GLU A 123 -23.45 8.85 14.29
C GLU A 123 -24.19 8.72 15.62
N SER A 124 -23.73 9.52 16.57
CA SER A 124 -24.25 9.71 17.90
C SER A 124 -25.77 9.74 17.96
N SER A 125 -26.30 8.92 18.85
CA SER A 125 -27.61 9.03 19.46
C SER A 125 -27.93 10.46 19.89
N HIS A 126 -29.00 11.04 19.35
CA HIS A 126 -29.95 11.90 20.07
C HIS A 126 -31.24 11.99 19.24
N ALA A 127 -32.01 10.88 19.22
CA ALA A 127 -33.44 10.93 19.01
C ALA A 127 -34.08 10.80 20.39
N ALA A 128 -34.25 11.94 21.05
CA ALA A 128 -35.14 12.08 22.20
C ALA A 128 -36.31 12.90 21.70
N GLU A 129 -37.50 12.29 21.69
CA GLU A 129 -38.84 12.86 21.88
C GLU A 129 -39.88 11.98 21.17
N ASP A 130 -40.18 10.83 21.77
CA ASP A 130 -41.55 10.29 21.75
C ASP A 130 -42.04 10.35 23.19
N SER A 131 -42.61 11.49 23.57
CA SER A 131 -43.38 11.61 24.80
C SER A 131 -44.75 10.99 24.57
N GLU A 132 -44.95 9.81 25.13
CA GLU A 132 -46.25 9.29 25.54
C GLU A 132 -47.05 10.39 26.27
N ILE A 133 -48.15 10.84 25.69
CA ILE A 133 -49.27 11.36 26.46
C ILE A 133 -50.46 10.43 26.21
N LYS A 134 -50.70 9.58 27.20
CA LYS A 134 -51.99 8.93 27.44
C LYS A 134 -53.04 10.01 27.68
N SER A 135 -54.11 9.99 26.89
CA SER A 135 -55.41 10.49 27.30
C SER A 135 -56.50 9.60 26.71
N ASP A 136 -57.53 9.37 27.52
CA ASP A 136 -58.79 8.65 27.26
C ASP A 136 -58.71 7.14 27.55
N GLY A 137 -59.51 6.56 28.43
CA GLY A 137 -60.63 7.08 29.20
C GLY A 137 -61.30 5.85 29.82
N HIS A 138 -61.64 5.96 31.10
CA HIS A 138 -62.41 4.97 31.84
C HIS A 138 -63.88 5.06 31.43
N ASP A 139 -64.44 3.94 30.98
CA ASP A 139 -65.67 3.32 31.52
C ASP A 139 -65.66 1.81 31.17
#